data_AF-A0A429M725-F1
#
_entry.id   AF-A0A429M725-F1
#
_cell.length_a   1.000
_cell.length_b   1.000
_cell.length_c   1.000
_cell.angle_alpha   90.00
_cell.angle_beta   90.00
_cell.angle_gamma   90.00
#
_symmetry.space_group_name_H-M   'P 1'
#
loop_
_entity.id
_entity.type
_entity.pdbx_description
1 polymer ?
#
loop_
_entity_poly.entity_id
_entity_poly.type
_entity_poly.pdbx_seq_one_letter_code
_entity_poly.pdbx_strand_id
1 'polypeptide(L)' 'LQLQRTYRDKNRPLLQVENPEQKLRDLLKIRDPLYREVAHYTIETNQGAARDLAQKILQLILSNKLK' A
#
# COMPACT_ATOMS: atom_id res chain seq x y z
N LEU A 1 10.01 3.08 1.15
CA LEU A 1 9.34 1.92 1.80
C LEU A 1 8.98 0.79 0.82
N GLN A 2 8.20 1.05 -0.24
CA GLN A 2 7.77 -0.04 -1.15
C GLN A 2 8.94 -0.78 -1.77
N LEU A 3 9.95 -0.04 -2.28
CA LEU A 3 11.19 -0.62 -2.79
C LEU A 3 11.87 -1.54 -1.75
N GLN A 4 12.04 -1.06 -0.51
CA GLN A 4 12.64 -1.84 0.58
C GLN A 4 11.84 -3.09 0.94
N ARG A 5 10.51 -3.07 0.79
CA ARG A 5 9.65 -4.24 1.02
C ARG A 5 9.73 -5.26 -0.12
N THR A 6 10.02 -4.83 -1.35
CA THR A 6 9.95 -5.69 -2.53
C THR A 6 11.30 -6.06 -3.14
N TYR A 7 12.41 -5.40 -2.78
CA TYR A 7 13.68 -5.56 -3.51
C TYR A 7 14.30 -6.96 -3.43
N ARG A 8 14.03 -7.74 -2.38
CA ARG A 8 14.56 -9.11 -2.23
C ARG A 8 13.70 -10.17 -2.93
N ASP A 9 12.52 -9.80 -3.41
CA ASP A 9 11.55 -10.74 -3.94
C ASP A 9 11.80 -11.00 -5.43
N LYS A 10 12.40 -12.15 -5.73
CA LYS A 10 12.71 -12.58 -7.10
C LYS A 10 11.47 -12.99 -7.90
N ASN A 11 10.31 -13.18 -7.27
CA ASN A 11 9.07 -13.57 -7.94
C ASN A 11 8.28 -12.37 -8.51
N ARG A 12 8.91 -11.18 -8.58
CA ARG A 12 8.30 -9.94 -9.10
C ARG A 12 8.85 -9.61 -10.48
N PRO A 13 8.38 -10.25 -11.56
CA PRO A 13 8.92 -10.02 -12.91
C PRO A 13 8.82 -8.56 -13.33
N LEU A 14 7.76 -7.85 -12.93
CA LEU A 14 7.59 -6.42 -13.21
C LEU A 14 8.65 -5.53 -12.55
N LEU A 15 9.35 -6.00 -11.52
CA LEU A 15 10.38 -5.24 -10.81
C LEU A 15 11.81 -5.70 -11.17
N GLN A 16 11.96 -6.70 -12.05
CA GLN A 16 13.26 -7.13 -12.58
C GLN A 16 13.67 -6.23 -13.76
N VAL A 17 13.87 -4.96 -13.47
CA VAL A 17 14.24 -3.92 -14.44
C VAL A 17 15.40 -3.10 -13.88
N GLU A 18 16.07 -2.32 -14.74
CA GLU A 18 17.23 -1.50 -14.35
C GLU A 18 16.90 -0.51 -13.21
N ASN A 19 15.72 0.10 -13.24
CA ASN A 19 15.25 1.02 -12.20
C ASN A 19 13.91 0.58 -11.58
N PRO A 20 13.93 -0.31 -10.57
CA PRO A 20 12.72 -0.80 -9.91
C PRO A 20 11.96 0.30 -9.15
N GLU A 21 12.65 1.34 -8.67
CA GLU A 21 12.02 2.46 -7.99
C GLU A 21 11.12 3.24 -8.94
N GLN A 22 11.64 3.60 -10.12
CA GLN A 22 10.86 4.29 -11.15
C GLN A 22 9.66 3.42 -11.57
N LYS A 23 9.87 2.11 -11.74
CA LYS A 23 8.78 1.20 -12.10
C LYS A 23 7.67 1.14 -11.05
N LEU A 24 8.02 1.17 -9.76
CA LEU A 24 7.04 1.26 -8.68
C LEU A 24 6.27 2.60 -8.71
N ARG A 25 6.95 3.72 -8.99
CA ARG A 25 6.33 5.05 -9.10
C ARG A 25 5.34 5.10 -10.28
N ASP A 26 5.73 4.56 -11.42
CA ASP A 26 4.87 4.52 -12.62
C ASP A 26 3.63 3.65 -12.39
N LEU A 27 3.82 2.47 -11.80
CA LEU A 27 2.71 1.58 -11.44
C LEU A 27 1.74 2.26 -10.47
N LEU A 28 2.27 2.97 -9.46
CA LEU A 28 1.43 3.69 -8.51
C LEU A 28 0.68 4.84 -9.18
N LYS A 29 1.32 5.61 -10.08
CA LYS A 29 0.67 6.72 -10.81
C LYS A 29 -0.56 6.27 -11.58
N ILE A 30 -0.51 5.08 -12.20
CA ILE A 30 -1.64 4.53 -12.95
C ILE A 30 -2.70 3.93 -12.03
N ARG A 31 -2.29 3.28 -10.94
CA ARG A 31 -3.19 2.51 -10.08
C ARG A 31 -3.81 3.28 -8.92
N ASP A 32 -3.16 4.33 -8.42
CA ASP A 32 -3.65 5.12 -7.29
C ASP A 32 -5.07 5.69 -7.52
N PRO A 33 -5.42 6.22 -8.71
CA PRO A 33 -6.79 6.64 -8.99
C PRO A 33 -7.81 5.50 -8.84
N LEU A 34 -7.48 4.30 -9.38
CA LEU A 34 -8.36 3.12 -9.30
C LEU A 34 -8.54 2.63 -7.86
N TYR A 35 -7.47 2.66 -7.07
CA TYR A 35 -7.54 2.32 -5.65
C TYR A 35 -8.41 3.30 -4.87
N ARG A 36 -8.28 4.61 -5.14
CA ARG A 36 -9.04 5.66 -4.48
C ARG A 36 -10.52 5.66 -4.86
N GLU A 37 -10.85 5.36 -6.11
CA GLU A 37 -12.22 5.34 -6.62
C GLU A 37 -13.13 4.40 -5.82
N VAL A 38 -12.61 3.22 -5.44
CA VAL A 38 -13.40 2.18 -4.74
C VAL A 38 -13.15 2.15 -3.22
N ALA A 39 -12.20 2.93 -2.72
CA ALA A 39 -11.82 2.90 -1.32
C ALA A 39 -12.81 3.70 -0.46
N HIS A 40 -13.51 3.00 0.43
CA HIS A 40 -14.24 3.64 1.51
C HIS A 40 -13.30 4.30 2.52
N TYR A 41 -12.09 3.74 2.69
CA TYR A 41 -11.08 4.22 3.61
C TYR A 41 -9.68 4.05 3.04
N THR A 42 -8.80 5.00 3.34
CA THR A 42 -7.38 4.99 2.98
C THR A 42 -6.53 5.23 4.22
N ILE A 43 -5.51 4.39 4.45
CA ILE A 43 -4.65 4.47 5.64
C ILE A 43 -3.19 4.38 5.23
N GLU A 44 -2.35 5.25 5.81
CA GLU A 44 -0.90 5.19 5.60
C GLU A 44 -0.27 3.99 6.31
N THR A 45 0.55 3.23 5.58
CA THR A 45 1.18 1.99 6.07
C THR A 45 2.67 2.16 6.40
N ASN A 46 3.10 3.41 6.58
CA ASN A 46 4.50 3.78 6.67
C ASN A 46 5.10 3.61 8.08
N GLN A 47 4.26 3.32 9.08
CA GLN A 47 4.64 3.32 10.49
C GLN A 47 4.02 2.12 11.24
N GLY A 48 4.81 1.55 12.15
CA GLY A 48 4.37 0.50 13.07
C GLY A 48 4.40 -0.92 12.50
N ALA A 49 4.10 -1.89 13.36
CA ALA A 49 4.00 -3.29 12.97
C ALA A 49 2.67 -3.57 12.26
N ALA A 50 2.60 -4.68 11.53
CA ALA A 50 1.36 -5.11 10.85
C ALA A 50 0.18 -5.25 11.84
N ARG A 51 0.45 -5.66 13.09
CA ARG A 51 -0.55 -5.77 14.15
C ARG A 51 -1.19 -4.43 14.50
N ASP A 52 -0.37 -3.39 14.63
CA ASP A 52 -0.85 -2.04 14.97
C ASP A 52 -1.68 -1.46 13.84
N LEU A 53 -1.25 -1.68 12.58
CA LEU A 53 -2.00 -1.29 11.40
C LEU A 53 -3.35 -2.00 11.33
N ALA A 54 -3.40 -3.30 11.61
CA ALA A 54 -4.65 -4.06 11.66
C ALA A 54 -5.61 -3.53 12.74
N GLN A 55 -5.09 -3.18 13.92
CA GLN A 55 -5.89 -2.55 14.97
C GLN A 55 -6.43 -1.18 14.55
N LYS A 56 -5.62 -0.35 13.88
CA LYS A 56 -6.06 0.94 13.32
C LYS A 56 -7.18 0.78 12.31
N ILE A 57 -7.08 -0.20 11.40
CA ILE A 57 -8.13 -0.51 10.42
C ILE A 57 -9.43 -0.87 11.16
N LEU A 58 -9.37 -1.75 12.17
CA LEU A 58 -10.53 -2.16 12.93
C LEU A 58 -11.22 -0.97 13.62
N GLN A 59 -10.44 -0.11 14.29
CA GLN A 59 -10.96 1.08 14.98
C GLN A 59 -11.62 2.06 14.01
N LEU A 60 -11.02 2.26 12.85
CA LEU A 60 -11.56 3.15 11.82
C LEU A 60 -12.90 2.65 11.27
N ILE A 61 -13.02 1.33 11.04
CA ILE A 61 -14.28 0.71 10.61
C ILE A 61 -15.36 0.80 11.70
N LEU A 62 -15.02 0.50 12.96
CA LEU A 62 -15.98 0.52 14.07
C LEU A 62 -16.47 1.94 14.37
N SER A 63 -15.59 2.93 14.39
CA SER A 63 -15.94 4.33 14.65
C SER A 63 -16.91 4.90 13.62
N ASN A 64 -16.81 4.46 12.36
CA ASN A 64 -17.70 4.92 11.30
C ASN A 64 -19.05 4.20 11.28
N LYS A 65 -19.15 2.97 11.84
CA LYS A 65 -20.45 2.29 12.01
C LYS A 65 -21.30 2.87 13.13
N LEU A 66 -20.68 3.60 14.05
CA LEU A 66 -21.34 4.24 15.20
C LEU A 66 -21.80 5.67 14.90
N LYS A 67 -21.51 6.20 13.71
CA LYS A 67 -22.01 7.46 13.19
C LYS A 67 -23.10 7.19 12.16
#